data_AF-A0A7K8Y9U5-F1
#
_entry.id   AF-A0A7K8Y9U5-F1
#
_cell.length_a   1.000
_cell.length_b   1.000
_cell.length_c   1.000
_cell.angle_alpha   90.00
_cell.angle_beta   90.00
_cell.angle_gamma   90.00
#
_symmetry.space_group_name_H-M   'P 1'
#
loop_
_entity.id
_entity.type
_entity.pdbx_description
1 polymer ?
#
loop_
_entity_poly.entity_id
_entity_poly.type
_entity_poly.pdbx_seq_one_letter_code
_entity_poly.pdbx_strand_id
1 'polypeptide(L)'
;KNRYNLVDDGCDSRVPLHNEEAFQHGIHFQAKYIGSLDVPRPNSRVEIVAAMRRIRYEFKAKNIKKKKVSIIVSVDGVKVILRKKQKRKEWAWDESKMVVMHDPVYRIFYVSHDSQDLKIFSYIARDGANNSFRCNVFKSKKKSQAMRVVRTVGQAFEVCHKLSLQHALHSADGQADGASDKSAEEQPLEGSLLCSGSLYHGLVWRHCHGDPIADPSPGSLLFSFQFAHSRAVSVLGWGLRNPGHVQHEQWFCLTHSQQLLSPSSPCSSASITPLASQHCLQLLQQQLLQQQQQTQVAVAQVQLLKDQLAAETAARIEAQARVRQLLLTNRDLLQHVSLLVRQLTVLEAR
;
A
#
# COMPACT_ATOMS: atom_id res chain seq x y z
N LYS A 1 51.52 10.49 6.04
CA LYS A 1 50.32 11.30 6.34
C LYS A 1 49.12 10.74 5.55
N ASN A 2 48.56 9.60 5.97
CA ASN A 2 47.31 9.06 5.41
C ASN A 2 46.19 9.32 6.40
N ARG A 3 45.40 10.37 6.15
CA ARG A 3 44.16 10.63 6.88
C ARG A 3 43.10 9.69 6.32
N TYR A 4 42.75 8.67 7.08
CA TYR A 4 41.51 7.94 6.90
C TYR A 4 40.36 8.94 6.98
N ASN A 5 39.76 9.27 5.84
CA ASN A 5 38.43 9.85 5.80
C ASN A 5 37.44 8.74 6.17
N LEU A 6 37.32 8.51 7.48
CA LEU A 6 36.14 7.87 8.04
C LEU A 6 34.98 8.79 7.66
N VAL A 7 34.24 8.40 6.63
CA VAL A 7 32.99 9.08 6.27
C VAL A 7 32.10 8.99 7.50
N ASP A 8 32.00 10.12 8.19
CA ASP A 8 31.03 10.39 9.24
C ASP A 8 29.62 10.23 8.65
N ASP A 9 29.15 8.98 8.60
CA ASP A 9 27.76 8.60 8.34
C ASP A 9 26.98 8.63 9.69
N GLY A 10 27.35 9.54 10.61
CA GLY A 10 26.79 9.72 11.96
C GLY A 10 25.39 10.35 12.02
N CYS A 11 24.58 10.23 10.96
CA CYS A 11 23.19 10.65 11.03
C CYS A 11 22.36 9.48 11.59
N ASP A 12 22.16 9.47 12.90
CA ASP A 12 21.26 8.53 13.58
C ASP A 12 19.95 8.44 12.80
N SER A 13 19.60 7.22 12.42
CA SER A 13 18.45 6.98 11.58
C SER A 13 17.12 7.22 12.29
N ARG A 14 17.16 7.30 13.63
CA ARG A 14 16.03 7.64 14.49
C ARG A 14 15.65 9.12 14.45
N VAL A 15 16.57 10.00 14.04
CA VAL A 15 16.32 11.45 14.04
C VAL A 15 15.62 11.85 12.74
N PRO A 16 14.45 12.53 12.80
CA PRO A 16 13.80 13.11 11.62
C PRO A 16 14.78 13.99 10.83
N LEU A 17 14.79 13.83 9.50
CA LEU A 17 15.73 14.53 8.62
C LEU A 17 15.17 15.90 8.22
N HIS A 18 13.84 16.00 8.21
CA HIS A 18 13.09 17.16 7.78
C HIS A 18 11.98 17.43 8.80
N ASN A 19 11.71 18.72 9.06
CA ASN A 19 10.55 19.14 9.83
C ASN A 19 9.27 18.73 9.09
N GLU A 20 8.18 18.47 9.82
CA GLU A 20 6.92 18.01 9.22
C GLU A 20 6.34 19.02 8.22
N GLU A 21 6.44 20.33 8.50
CA GLU A 21 6.01 21.41 7.61
C GLU A 21 6.75 21.45 6.25
N ALA A 22 7.96 20.89 6.20
CA ALA A 22 8.71 20.81 4.94
C ALA A 22 8.02 19.89 3.93
N PHE A 23 7.26 18.89 4.40
CA PHE A 23 6.49 17.99 3.52
C PHE A 23 5.25 18.67 2.93
N GLN A 24 4.79 19.79 3.51
CA GLN A 24 3.70 20.58 2.95
C GLN A 24 4.15 21.34 1.69
N HIS A 25 5.37 21.86 1.72
CA HIS A 25 5.97 22.60 0.60
C HIS A 25 6.61 21.67 -0.45
N GLY A 26 6.95 20.44 -0.05
CA GLY A 26 7.61 19.46 -0.89
C GLY A 26 9.13 19.57 -0.86
N ILE A 27 9.79 18.43 -0.69
CA ILE A 27 11.26 18.35 -0.59
C ILE A 27 11.84 17.92 -1.94
N HIS A 28 12.72 18.74 -2.50
CA HIS A 28 13.23 18.57 -3.86
C HIS A 28 14.58 17.85 -3.93
N PHE A 29 14.65 16.83 -4.78
CA PHE A 29 15.87 16.08 -5.07
C PHE A 29 16.15 16.01 -6.56
N GLN A 30 17.43 16.12 -6.93
CA GLN A 30 17.86 16.01 -8.32
C GLN A 30 18.46 14.63 -8.57
N ALA A 31 17.91 13.89 -9.53
CA ALA A 31 18.37 12.56 -9.88
C ALA A 31 18.36 12.33 -11.40
N LYS A 32 18.91 11.20 -11.83
CA LYS A 32 18.78 10.69 -13.20
C LYS A 32 17.84 9.50 -13.19
N TYR A 33 16.71 9.63 -13.87
CA TYR A 33 15.76 8.55 -14.06
C TYR A 33 16.32 7.52 -15.04
N ILE A 34 16.37 6.26 -14.61
CA ILE A 34 16.88 5.15 -15.43
C ILE A 34 15.74 4.56 -16.24
N GLY A 35 14.63 4.24 -15.58
CA GLY A 35 13.47 3.61 -16.19
C GLY A 35 12.54 3.01 -15.15
N SER A 36 11.45 2.45 -15.64
CA SER A 36 10.46 1.71 -14.87
C SER A 36 10.12 0.41 -15.57
N LEU A 37 9.66 -0.56 -14.80
CA LEU A 37 9.09 -1.79 -15.31
C LEU A 37 7.99 -2.25 -14.35
N ASP A 38 6.98 -2.89 -14.91
CA ASP A 38 5.96 -3.58 -14.12
C ASP A 38 6.54 -4.90 -13.62
N VAL A 39 6.41 -5.11 -12.32
CA VAL A 39 6.95 -6.25 -11.60
C VAL A 39 5.81 -6.97 -10.89
N PRO A 40 5.93 -8.29 -10.68
CA PRO A 40 5.03 -8.97 -9.77
C PRO A 40 5.18 -8.39 -8.36
N ARG A 41 4.15 -8.60 -7.53
CA ARG A 41 4.19 -8.17 -6.12
C ARG A 41 5.44 -8.74 -5.44
N PRO A 42 6.38 -7.88 -5.01
CA PRO A 42 7.61 -8.37 -4.40
C PRO A 42 7.31 -8.85 -2.98
N ASN A 43 7.79 -10.05 -2.65
CA ASN A 43 7.61 -10.68 -1.34
C ASN A 43 8.88 -10.60 -0.48
N SER A 44 10.04 -10.33 -1.10
CA SER A 44 11.32 -10.30 -0.43
C SER A 44 12.19 -9.12 -0.89
N ARG A 45 13.10 -8.68 -0.02
CA ARG A 45 14.12 -7.68 -0.36
C ARG A 45 15.00 -8.13 -1.54
N VAL A 46 15.24 -9.44 -1.66
CA VAL A 46 16.03 -10.02 -2.73
C VAL A 46 15.36 -9.80 -4.09
N GLU A 47 14.05 -10.03 -4.19
CA GLU A 47 13.27 -9.75 -5.42
C GLU A 47 13.31 -8.28 -5.81
N ILE A 48 13.23 -7.38 -4.82
CA ILE A 48 13.27 -5.93 -5.06
C ILE A 48 14.61 -5.54 -5.66
N VAL A 49 15.72 -5.98 -5.06
CA VAL A 49 17.07 -5.71 -5.56
C VAL A 49 17.27 -6.36 -6.94
N ALA A 50 16.76 -7.56 -7.16
CA ALA A 50 16.82 -8.23 -8.46
C ALA A 50 16.06 -7.43 -9.55
N ALA A 51 14.85 -6.97 -9.25
CA ALA A 51 14.07 -6.12 -10.16
C ALA A 51 14.79 -4.80 -10.48
N MET A 52 15.34 -4.12 -9.46
CA MET A 52 16.14 -2.90 -9.66
C MET A 52 17.32 -3.13 -10.62
N ARG A 53 18.06 -4.22 -10.42
CA ARG A 53 19.22 -4.58 -11.25
C ARG A 53 18.79 -4.95 -12.66
N ARG A 54 17.70 -5.71 -12.82
CA ARG A 54 17.11 -6.03 -14.13
C ARG A 54 16.80 -4.77 -14.93
N ILE A 55 16.04 -3.83 -14.35
CA ILE A 55 15.70 -2.56 -14.99
C ILE A 55 16.97 -1.78 -15.35
N ARG A 56 17.94 -1.70 -14.43
CA ARG A 56 19.20 -1.00 -14.66
C ARG A 56 19.98 -1.58 -15.85
N TYR A 57 20.08 -2.90 -15.95
CA TYR A 57 20.84 -3.55 -17.01
C TYR A 57 20.09 -3.55 -18.34
N GLU A 58 18.78 -3.72 -18.34
CA GLU A 58 17.96 -3.71 -19.55
C GLU A 58 18.01 -2.35 -20.25
N PHE A 59 17.83 -1.25 -19.51
CA PHE A 59 17.93 0.10 -20.07
C PHE A 59 19.35 0.47 -20.49
N LYS A 60 20.36 -0.10 -19.81
CA LYS A 60 21.78 0.05 -20.22
C LYS A 60 22.04 -0.67 -21.55
N ALA A 61 21.55 -1.91 -21.69
CA ALA A 61 21.71 -2.71 -22.91
C ALA A 61 20.97 -2.11 -24.11
N LYS A 62 19.76 -1.56 -23.88
CA LYS A 62 18.97 -0.83 -24.89
C LYS A 62 19.55 0.56 -25.24
N ASN A 63 20.69 0.97 -24.66
CA ASN A 63 21.31 2.28 -24.85
C ASN A 63 20.37 3.48 -24.58
N ILE A 64 19.38 3.30 -23.70
CA ILE A 64 18.44 4.37 -23.35
C ILE A 64 19.14 5.35 -22.41
N LYS A 65 19.23 6.61 -22.83
CA LYS A 65 19.86 7.67 -22.02
C LYS A 65 18.98 8.02 -20.83
N LYS A 66 19.60 8.08 -19.65
CA LYS A 66 18.95 8.46 -18.40
C LYS A 66 18.46 9.91 -18.46
N LYS A 67 17.21 10.15 -18.09
CA LYS A 67 16.59 11.47 -18.10
C LYS A 67 16.94 12.24 -16.82
N LYS A 68 17.29 13.52 -16.90
CA LYS A 68 17.50 14.37 -15.71
C LYS A 68 16.13 14.75 -15.14
N VAL A 69 15.90 14.45 -13.87
CA VAL A 69 14.61 14.65 -13.20
C VAL A 69 14.77 15.40 -11.89
N SER A 70 13.70 16.07 -11.48
CA SER A 70 13.48 16.57 -10.13
C SER A 70 12.43 15.69 -9.48
N ILE A 71 12.74 15.12 -8.33
CA ILE A 71 11.82 14.35 -7.50
C ILE A 71 11.35 15.27 -6.38
N ILE A 72 10.06 15.35 -6.15
CA ILE A 72 9.43 16.15 -5.11
C ILE A 72 8.72 15.17 -4.19
N VAL A 73 9.06 15.20 -2.91
CA VAL A 73 8.43 14.35 -1.88
C VAL A 73 7.61 15.26 -0.98
N SER A 74 6.30 15.06 -0.95
CA SER A 74 5.36 15.82 -0.12
C SER A 74 4.37 14.88 0.58
N VAL A 75 3.44 15.46 1.35
CA VAL A 75 2.31 14.72 1.94
C VAL A 75 1.33 14.17 0.90
N ASP A 76 1.24 14.79 -0.26
CA ASP A 76 0.41 14.35 -1.38
C ASP A 76 1.01 13.10 -2.03
N GLY A 77 2.33 13.11 -2.30
CA GLY A 77 2.98 11.98 -2.95
C GLY A 77 4.42 12.22 -3.36
N VAL A 78 4.89 11.31 -4.23
CA VAL A 78 6.15 11.45 -4.94
C VAL A 78 5.85 11.89 -6.37
N LYS A 79 6.21 13.14 -6.68
CA LYS A 79 6.10 13.73 -8.03
C LYS A 79 7.47 13.72 -8.70
N VAL A 80 7.55 13.19 -9.91
CA VAL A 80 8.79 13.18 -10.71
C VAL A 80 8.60 14.07 -11.93
N ILE A 81 9.40 15.12 -12.04
CA ILE A 81 9.31 16.12 -13.11
C ILE A 81 10.57 16.12 -13.95
N LEU A 82 10.42 16.18 -15.26
CA LEU A 82 11.53 16.25 -16.20
C LEU A 82 12.22 17.62 -16.13
N ARG A 83 13.55 17.64 -15.94
CA ARG A 83 14.31 18.90 -15.97
C ARG A 83 14.78 19.17 -17.40
N LYS A 84 13.99 19.93 -18.16
CA LYS A 84 14.43 20.45 -19.47
C LYS A 84 15.42 21.59 -19.24
N LYS A 85 16.51 21.62 -20.00
CA LYS A 85 17.35 22.82 -20.08
C LYS A 85 16.52 23.86 -20.84
N GLN A 86 16.20 24.98 -20.20
CA GLN A 86 15.38 26.04 -20.78
C GLN A 86 16.01 26.47 -22.12
N LYS A 87 15.41 26.07 -23.25
CA LYS A 87 15.74 26.64 -24.56
C LYS A 87 14.90 27.90 -24.65
N ARG A 88 15.57 29.05 -24.55
CA ARG A 88 15.02 30.41 -24.63
C ARG A 88 13.88 30.46 -25.67
N LYS A 89 12.69 30.93 -25.27
CA LYS A 89 11.38 30.96 -25.98
C LYS A 89 10.47 29.73 -25.84
N GLU A 90 9.71 29.69 -24.75
CA GLU A 90 8.26 29.40 -24.73
C GLU A 90 7.75 29.75 -23.31
N TRP A 91 6.89 30.76 -23.19
CA TRP A 91 6.39 31.30 -21.91
C TRP A 91 5.07 30.63 -21.48
N ALA A 92 5.03 29.30 -21.50
CA ALA A 92 3.89 28.56 -20.95
C ALA A 92 4.41 27.25 -20.34
N TRP A 93 4.78 27.32 -19.07
CA TRP A 93 5.12 26.14 -18.27
C TRP A 93 3.83 25.43 -17.90
N ASP A 94 3.30 24.59 -18.79
CA ASP A 94 2.31 23.62 -18.35
C ASP A 94 3.03 22.57 -17.52
N GLU A 95 2.90 22.66 -16.19
CA GLU A 95 3.52 21.74 -15.24
C GLU A 95 3.18 20.28 -15.58
N SER A 96 1.94 20.04 -16.01
CA SER A 96 1.39 18.74 -16.41
C SER A 96 2.18 18.10 -17.54
N LYS A 97 2.68 18.91 -18.48
CA LYS A 97 3.43 18.44 -19.65
C LYS A 97 4.85 17.94 -19.30
N MET A 98 5.35 18.28 -18.11
CA MET A 98 6.69 17.86 -17.65
C MET A 98 6.65 16.81 -16.54
N VAL A 99 5.46 16.50 -15.99
CA VAL A 99 5.30 15.43 -15.02
C VAL A 99 5.54 14.08 -15.70
N VAL A 100 6.54 13.35 -15.22
CA VAL A 100 6.82 11.98 -15.67
C VAL A 100 5.89 11.01 -14.97
N MET A 101 5.67 11.21 -13.67
CA MET A 101 4.78 10.42 -12.84
C MET A 101 4.43 11.17 -11.55
N HIS A 102 3.26 10.88 -11.02
CA HIS A 102 2.81 11.33 -9.71
C HIS A 102 2.15 10.14 -9.02
N ASP A 103 2.79 9.65 -7.95
CA ASP A 103 2.31 8.52 -7.18
C ASP A 103 1.99 9.00 -5.75
N PRO A 104 0.71 8.97 -5.32
CA PRO A 104 0.34 9.37 -3.97
C PRO A 104 1.02 8.53 -2.89
N VAL A 105 1.27 9.10 -1.71
CA VAL A 105 2.03 8.42 -0.62
C VAL A 105 1.40 7.05 -0.28
N TYR A 106 0.07 6.99 -0.19
CA TYR A 106 -0.66 5.76 0.14
C TYR A 106 -0.53 4.63 -0.91
N ARG A 107 -0.08 4.93 -2.13
CA ARG A 107 0.17 3.93 -3.18
C ARG A 107 1.61 3.44 -3.23
N ILE A 108 2.54 4.13 -2.57
CA ILE A 108 3.93 3.72 -2.57
C ILE A 108 4.08 2.55 -1.60
N PHE A 109 4.42 1.39 -2.15
CA PHE A 109 4.51 0.13 -1.43
C PHE A 109 5.85 -0.03 -0.73
N TYR A 110 6.94 0.39 -1.38
CA TYR A 110 8.28 0.19 -0.86
C TYR A 110 9.26 1.20 -1.43
N VAL A 111 10.28 1.58 -0.65
CA VAL A 111 11.40 2.44 -1.07
C VAL A 111 12.72 1.81 -0.65
N SER A 112 13.71 1.79 -1.55
CA SER A 112 14.96 1.05 -1.30
C SER A 112 16.16 1.53 -2.12
N HIS A 113 17.34 1.00 -1.81
CA HIS A 113 18.58 1.22 -2.53
C HIS A 113 19.26 -0.12 -2.88
N ASP A 114 20.10 -0.13 -3.93
CA ASP A 114 20.91 -1.31 -4.29
C ASP A 114 22.04 -1.48 -3.27
N SER A 115 22.21 -2.69 -2.72
CA SER A 115 23.25 -2.99 -1.74
C SER A 115 24.67 -2.80 -2.28
N GLN A 116 24.87 -2.92 -3.59
CA GLN A 116 26.19 -2.81 -4.23
C GLN A 116 26.45 -1.42 -4.82
N ASP A 117 25.42 -0.69 -5.25
CA ASP A 117 25.53 0.68 -5.77
C ASP A 117 24.56 1.59 -5.02
N LEU A 118 25.01 2.09 -3.88
CA LEU A 118 24.24 2.96 -2.98
C LEU A 118 23.87 4.32 -3.62
N LYS A 119 24.31 4.61 -4.86
CA LYS A 119 23.81 5.76 -5.65
C LYS A 119 22.52 5.43 -6.40
N ILE A 120 22.15 4.16 -6.49
CA ILE A 120 20.93 3.67 -7.13
C ILE A 120 19.88 3.45 -6.05
N PHE A 121 18.72 4.07 -6.26
CA PHE A 121 17.57 3.90 -5.41
C PHE A 121 16.32 3.71 -6.27
N SER A 122 15.31 3.09 -5.68
CA SER A 122 14.02 2.87 -6.30
C SER A 122 12.89 3.07 -5.31
N TYR A 123 11.71 3.30 -5.86
CA TYR A 123 10.48 3.07 -5.13
C TYR A 123 9.53 2.25 -6.00
N ILE A 124 8.63 1.53 -5.35
CA ILE A 124 7.62 0.71 -5.99
C ILE A 124 6.27 1.31 -5.65
N ALA A 125 5.48 1.63 -6.67
CA ALA A 125 4.12 2.11 -6.51
C ALA A 125 3.13 1.05 -7.01
N ARG A 126 2.01 0.90 -6.31
CA ARG A 126 0.90 0.06 -6.75
C ARG A 126 -0.01 0.86 -7.68
N ASP A 127 -0.31 0.30 -8.84
CA ASP A 127 -1.31 0.84 -9.75
C ASP A 127 -2.71 0.39 -9.31
N GLY A 128 -3.66 1.33 -9.29
CA GLY A 128 -5.00 1.14 -8.75
C GLY A 128 -5.92 0.34 -9.67
N ALA A 129 -5.67 0.36 -10.98
CA ALA A 129 -6.57 -0.25 -11.97
C ALA A 129 -6.33 -1.75 -12.15
N ASN A 130 -5.07 -2.19 -12.11
CA ASN A 130 -4.66 -3.55 -12.48
C ASN A 130 -3.94 -4.29 -11.34
N ASN A 131 -3.88 -3.71 -10.14
CA ASN A 131 -3.11 -4.23 -9.00
C ASN A 131 -1.65 -4.59 -9.33
N SER A 132 -1.09 -3.99 -10.38
CA SER A 132 0.30 -4.19 -10.76
C SER A 132 1.22 -3.31 -9.91
N PHE A 133 2.49 -3.71 -9.82
CA PHE A 133 3.50 -2.96 -9.10
C PHE A 133 4.48 -2.39 -10.11
N ARG A 134 4.64 -1.08 -10.10
CA ARG A 134 5.59 -0.38 -10.96
C ARG A 134 6.84 -0.05 -10.16
N CYS A 135 7.97 -0.62 -10.55
CA CYS A 135 9.27 -0.32 -9.94
C CYS A 135 9.95 0.81 -10.71
N ASN A 136 10.18 1.95 -10.04
CA ASN A 136 10.81 3.14 -10.62
C ASN A 136 12.26 3.26 -10.13
N VAL A 137 13.24 3.31 -11.06
CA VAL A 137 14.67 3.26 -10.70
C VAL A 137 15.40 4.56 -11.08
N PHE A 138 16.18 5.07 -10.13
CA PHE A 138 16.90 6.34 -10.23
C PHE A 138 18.38 6.20 -9.88
N LYS A 139 19.19 7.13 -10.38
CA LYS A 139 20.61 7.29 -10.03
C LYS A 139 20.90 8.70 -9.53
N SER A 140 21.39 8.81 -8.31
CA SER A 140 21.88 10.06 -7.70
C SER A 140 23.33 10.38 -8.09
N LYS A 141 23.75 11.63 -7.84
CA LYS A 141 25.16 12.03 -8.02
C LYS A 141 26.04 11.53 -6.86
N LYS A 142 25.52 11.61 -5.63
CA LYS A 142 26.20 11.21 -4.39
C LYS A 142 25.41 10.08 -3.70
N LYS A 143 26.11 9.17 -2.99
CA LYS A 143 25.49 8.14 -2.13
C LYS A 143 24.59 8.80 -1.07
N SER A 144 25.12 9.80 -0.38
CA SER A 144 24.38 10.53 0.66
C SER A 144 23.07 11.12 0.15
N GLN A 145 23.04 11.59 -1.10
CA GLN A 145 21.81 12.09 -1.73
C GLN A 145 20.77 10.97 -1.93
N ALA A 146 21.17 9.80 -2.42
CA ALA A 146 20.25 8.66 -2.56
C ALA A 146 19.72 8.20 -1.20
N MET A 147 20.58 8.10 -0.19
CA MET A 147 20.16 7.75 1.18
C MET A 147 19.18 8.77 1.76
N ARG A 148 19.44 10.07 1.56
CA ARG A 148 18.51 11.13 1.98
C ARG A 148 17.15 11.00 1.31
N VAL A 149 17.09 10.69 0.01
CA VAL A 149 15.81 10.47 -0.69
C VAL A 149 15.03 9.33 -0.04
N VAL A 150 15.69 8.18 0.16
CA VAL A 150 15.05 6.99 0.77
C VAL A 150 14.51 7.30 2.18
N ARG A 151 15.30 7.98 3.01
CA ARG A 151 14.87 8.40 4.36
C ARG A 151 13.74 9.43 4.34
N THR A 152 13.77 10.36 3.39
CA THR A 152 12.72 11.39 3.26
C THR A 152 11.39 10.78 2.84
N VAL A 153 11.40 9.84 1.90
CA VAL A 153 10.17 9.09 1.54
C VAL A 153 9.69 8.23 2.72
N GLY A 154 10.62 7.63 3.46
CA GLY A 154 10.33 6.93 4.72
C GLY A 154 9.56 7.81 5.72
N GLN A 155 10.06 9.02 5.95
CA GLN A 155 9.43 10.01 6.83
C GLN A 155 8.08 10.51 6.29
N ALA A 156 7.94 10.67 4.97
CA ALA A 156 6.67 11.06 4.37
C ALA A 156 5.54 10.06 4.68
N PHE A 157 5.84 8.75 4.76
CA PHE A 157 4.87 7.75 5.19
C PHE A 157 4.37 8.00 6.60
N GLU A 158 5.28 8.31 7.53
CA GLU A 158 4.93 8.57 8.93
C GLU A 158 4.09 9.84 9.06
N VAL A 159 4.49 10.93 8.42
CA VAL A 159 3.77 12.21 8.44
C VAL A 159 2.38 12.07 7.82
N CYS A 160 2.28 11.45 6.64
CA CYS A 160 0.99 11.22 5.98
C CYS A 160 0.05 10.36 6.83
N HIS A 161 0.58 9.35 7.52
CA HIS A 161 -0.22 8.51 8.41
C HIS A 161 -0.73 9.28 9.64
N LYS A 162 0.13 10.09 10.28
CA LYS A 162 -0.26 10.96 11.41
C LYS A 162 -1.37 11.93 11.02
N LEU A 163 -1.25 12.61 9.87
CA LEU A 163 -2.26 13.55 9.38
C LEU A 163 -3.60 12.85 9.11
N SER A 164 -3.56 11.65 8.51
CA SER A 164 -4.77 10.87 8.26
C SER A 164 -5.50 10.49 9.56
N LEU A 165 -4.78 10.17 10.63
CA LEU A 165 -5.37 9.90 11.95
C LEU A 165 -5.98 11.16 12.57
N GLN A 166 -5.30 12.30 12.50
CA GLN A 166 -5.81 13.56 13.04
C GLN A 166 -7.09 14.03 12.34
N HIS A 167 -7.15 13.91 11.01
CA HIS A 167 -8.35 14.23 10.24
C HIS A 167 -9.53 13.31 10.59
N ALA A 168 -9.28 12.02 10.82
CA ALA A 168 -10.32 11.08 11.21
C ALA A 168 -10.92 11.38 12.60
N LEU A 169 -10.10 11.84 13.55
CA LEU A 169 -10.54 12.21 14.90
C LEU A 169 -11.29 13.55 14.92
N HIS A 170 -10.80 14.57 14.22
CA HIS A 170 -11.51 15.86 14.14
C HIS A 170 -12.86 15.76 13.41
N SER A 171 -13.06 14.72 12.59
CA SER A 171 -14.34 14.48 11.91
C SER A 171 -15.37 13.75 12.80
N ALA A 172 -14.98 13.22 13.96
CA ALA A 172 -15.85 12.45 14.86
C ALA A 172 -16.36 13.25 16.07
N ASP A 173 -15.69 14.33 16.47
CA ASP A 173 -16.03 15.14 17.65
C ASP A 173 -16.89 16.39 17.32
N GLY A 174 -17.45 16.47 16.11
CA GLY A 174 -18.16 17.65 15.61
C GLY A 174 -19.70 17.65 15.73
N GLN A 175 -20.31 16.70 16.44
CA GLN A 175 -21.78 16.65 16.56
C GLN A 175 -22.22 16.39 18.02
N ALA A 176 -22.23 17.46 18.83
CA ALA A 176 -23.09 17.58 20.01
C ALA A 176 -23.35 19.07 20.32
N ASP A 177 -24.52 19.53 19.89
CA ASP A 177 -25.42 20.54 20.47
C ASP A 177 -24.89 21.93 20.89
N GLY A 178 -25.29 22.93 20.11
CA GLY A 178 -25.31 24.34 20.49
C GLY A 178 -26.02 25.19 19.46
N ALA A 179 -27.35 25.26 19.54
CA ALA A 179 -28.20 26.06 18.67
C ALA A 179 -27.80 27.54 18.63
N SER A 180 -27.62 28.11 17.44
CA SER A 180 -28.02 29.49 17.18
C SER A 180 -28.40 29.65 15.72
N ASP A 181 -29.65 30.03 15.56
CA ASP A 181 -30.37 30.38 14.34
C ASP A 181 -29.68 31.56 13.61
N LYS A 182 -29.54 31.46 12.27
CA LYS A 182 -29.66 32.54 11.27
C LYS A 182 -29.26 32.08 9.85
N SER A 183 -30.30 31.65 9.13
CA SER A 183 -30.68 31.94 7.73
C SER A 183 -29.61 32.24 6.65
N ALA A 184 -29.59 31.32 5.67
CA ALA A 184 -29.71 31.49 4.20
C ALA A 184 -28.63 32.25 3.40
N GLU A 185 -27.86 31.52 2.59
CA GLU A 185 -27.99 31.49 1.11
C GLU A 185 -27.24 30.28 0.52
N GLU A 186 -27.87 29.55 -0.42
CA GLU A 186 -27.41 28.29 -1.03
C GLU A 186 -26.67 28.48 -2.38
N GLN A 187 -25.87 27.45 -2.73
CA GLN A 187 -25.56 26.85 -4.05
C GLN A 187 -24.07 26.88 -4.52
N PRO A 188 -23.59 25.92 -5.36
CA PRO A 188 -23.57 24.46 -5.18
C PRO A 188 -22.24 23.77 -5.66
N LEU A 189 -22.13 22.44 -5.46
CA LEU A 189 -21.18 21.45 -6.07
C LEU A 189 -19.77 21.39 -5.42
N GLU A 190 -19.11 20.26 -5.16
CA GLU A 190 -19.01 19.02 -5.95
C GLU A 190 -18.38 17.87 -5.11
N GLY A 191 -18.92 16.63 -5.22
CA GLY A 191 -18.11 15.39 -5.22
C GLY A 191 -17.58 14.79 -3.91
N SER A 192 -18.42 14.44 -2.93
CA SER A 192 -18.02 13.46 -1.89
C SER A 192 -18.02 12.04 -2.45
N LEU A 193 -16.84 11.56 -2.87
CA LEU A 193 -16.63 10.13 -3.09
C LEU A 193 -16.32 9.47 -1.74
N LEU A 194 -17.23 8.59 -1.33
CA LEU A 194 -17.14 7.73 -0.16
C LEU A 194 -15.76 7.07 -0.05
N CYS A 195 -15.01 7.41 1.00
CA CYS A 195 -13.84 6.65 1.42
C CYS A 195 -14.31 5.28 1.91
N SER A 196 -14.16 4.25 1.07
CA SER A 196 -14.14 2.87 1.53
C SER A 196 -13.02 2.72 2.55
N GLY A 197 -13.40 2.67 3.82
CA GLY A 197 -12.51 2.45 4.94
C GLY A 197 -11.73 1.15 4.77
N SER A 198 -10.41 1.28 4.67
CA SER A 198 -9.50 0.22 5.06
C SER A 198 -8.78 0.70 6.30
N LEU A 199 -9.24 0.23 7.47
CA LEU A 199 -8.57 0.41 8.75
C LEU A 199 -7.10 -0.02 8.64
N TYR A 200 -6.19 0.94 8.66
CA TYR A 200 -4.79 0.69 8.99
C TYR A 200 -4.67 0.63 10.51
N HIS A 201 -4.95 -0.54 11.06
CA HIS A 201 -4.77 -0.80 12.48
C HIS A 201 -3.28 -1.03 12.78
N GLY A 202 -2.65 -0.02 13.42
CA GLY A 202 -1.59 -0.14 14.42
C GLY A 202 -0.26 -0.78 14.02
N LEU A 203 0.79 0.03 13.86
CA LEU A 203 2.18 -0.40 14.06
C LEU A 203 2.93 0.62 14.93
N VAL A 204 3.15 0.21 16.18
CA VAL A 204 4.07 0.83 17.14
C VAL A 204 5.47 0.27 16.90
N TRP A 205 6.45 1.15 16.70
CA TRP A 205 7.88 0.82 16.62
C TRP A 205 8.41 0.43 18.00
N ARG A 206 8.66 -0.85 18.25
CA ARG A 206 9.32 -1.29 19.49
C ARG A 206 10.84 -1.36 19.27
N HIS A 207 11.58 -0.53 20.02
CA HIS A 207 13.03 -0.56 20.14
C HIS A 207 13.45 -1.79 20.96
N CYS A 208 14.36 -2.63 20.44
CA CYS A 208 15.07 -3.60 21.25
C CYS A 208 16.36 -2.94 21.78
N HIS A 209 16.43 -2.74 23.10
CA HIS A 209 17.66 -2.44 23.82
C HIS A 209 18.45 -3.73 24.06
N GLY A 210 19.77 -3.65 23.86
CA GLY A 210 20.74 -4.68 24.24
C GLY A 210 22.16 -4.19 23.94
N ASP A 211 22.83 -3.61 24.94
CA ASP A 211 24.28 -3.36 24.95
C ASP A 211 25.00 -4.55 25.65
N PRO A 212 26.34 -4.64 25.67
CA PRO A 212 27.16 -5.11 24.56
C PRO A 212 28.22 -6.16 25.00
N ILE A 213 28.49 -7.20 24.20
CA ILE A 213 29.78 -7.93 24.30
C ILE A 213 30.33 -8.25 22.90
N ALA A 214 31.48 -7.64 22.63
CA ALA A 214 32.53 -7.97 21.66
C ALA A 214 32.21 -7.93 20.13
N ASP A 215 32.81 -6.94 19.49
CA ASP A 215 33.05 -6.77 18.03
C ASP A 215 34.52 -7.22 17.71
N PRO A 216 35.02 -7.30 16.44
CA PRO A 216 34.39 -6.80 15.21
C PRO A 216 34.51 -7.64 13.92
N SER A 217 33.53 -7.46 13.03
CA SER A 217 33.82 -7.31 11.59
C SER A 217 32.76 -6.39 10.92
N PRO A 218 33.14 -5.43 10.05
CA PRO A 218 32.26 -4.33 9.70
C PRO A 218 31.60 -4.53 8.34
N GLY A 219 30.26 -4.45 8.30
CA GLY A 219 29.57 -4.14 7.05
C GLY A 219 28.20 -4.78 6.89
N SER A 220 27.17 -4.19 7.49
CA SER A 220 25.80 -4.14 6.95
C SER A 220 24.89 -3.34 7.89
N LEU A 221 24.84 -2.02 7.72
CA LEU A 221 23.75 -1.23 8.29
C LEU A 221 22.48 -1.48 7.45
N LEU A 222 21.70 -2.45 7.89
CA LEU A 222 20.52 -2.97 7.23
C LEU A 222 19.28 -2.13 7.62
N PHE A 223 18.97 -1.08 6.86
CA PHE A 223 17.64 -0.45 6.93
C PHE A 223 16.68 -1.27 6.07
N SER A 224 15.98 -2.21 6.70
CA SER A 224 14.83 -2.93 6.14
C SER A 224 13.58 -2.42 6.86
N PHE A 225 12.76 -1.63 6.18
CA PHE A 225 11.45 -1.22 6.70
C PHE A 225 10.41 -2.23 6.21
N GLN A 226 10.10 -3.21 7.05
CA GLN A 226 9.12 -4.24 6.74
C GLN A 226 7.82 -3.94 7.50
N PHE A 227 6.77 -3.60 6.75
CA PHE A 227 5.42 -3.49 7.28
C PHE A 227 4.85 -4.90 7.46
N ALA A 228 4.96 -5.44 8.66
CA ALA A 228 4.28 -6.67 9.04
C ALA A 228 2.80 -6.37 9.34
N HIS A 229 1.89 -6.80 8.47
CA HIS A 229 0.46 -6.75 8.78
C HIS A 229 0.11 -7.88 9.74
N SER A 230 0.04 -7.60 11.05
CA SER A 230 -0.67 -8.47 11.99
C SER A 230 -2.14 -8.08 12.01
N ARG A 231 -2.99 -8.94 11.45
CA ARG A 231 -4.44 -8.87 11.67
C ARG A 231 -4.73 -9.10 13.15
N ALA A 232 -5.36 -8.14 13.82
CA ALA A 232 -6.11 -8.34 15.06
C ALA A 232 -7.50 -7.74 14.84
N VAL A 233 -8.51 -8.60 14.72
CA VAL A 233 -9.92 -8.20 14.81
C VAL A 233 -10.35 -8.56 16.22
N SER A 234 -10.71 -7.56 17.00
CA SER A 234 -11.37 -7.74 18.30
C SER A 234 -12.76 -8.33 18.05
N VAL A 235 -12.98 -9.54 18.56
CA VAL A 235 -14.31 -10.15 18.66
C VAL A 235 -15.00 -9.51 19.86
N LEU A 236 -15.98 -8.65 19.60
CA LEU A 236 -17.04 -8.40 20.58
C LEU A 236 -18.08 -9.50 20.39
N GLY A 237 -18.15 -10.38 21.38
CA GLY A 237 -19.06 -11.52 21.40
C GLY A 237 -20.51 -11.07 21.46
N TRP A 238 -21.31 -11.60 20.55
CA TRP A 238 -22.77 -11.55 20.64
C TRP A 238 -23.26 -12.97 20.83
N GLY A 239 -23.97 -13.16 21.94
CA GLY A 239 -24.39 -14.45 22.46
C GLY A 239 -25.42 -15.15 21.60
N LEU A 240 -25.36 -16.48 21.71
CA LEU A 240 -26.37 -17.48 21.39
C LEU A 240 -27.83 -16.97 21.36
N ARG A 241 -28.49 -17.09 20.20
CA ARG A 241 -29.87 -17.60 20.11
C ARG A 241 -30.17 -18.11 18.68
N ASN A 242 -30.52 -19.39 18.58
CA ASN A 242 -31.13 -20.05 17.41
C ASN A 242 -32.67 -20.14 17.64
N PRO A 243 -33.48 -20.58 16.67
CA PRO A 243 -33.74 -19.96 15.37
C PRO A 243 -35.25 -19.75 15.13
N GLY A 244 -35.61 -19.00 14.11
CA GLY A 244 -36.97 -19.03 13.55
C GLY A 244 -37.60 -17.65 13.41
N HIS A 245 -37.49 -17.08 12.21
CA HIS A 245 -38.63 -16.51 11.49
C HIS A 245 -38.18 -16.20 10.07
N VAL A 246 -38.86 -16.79 9.10
CA VAL A 246 -38.70 -16.51 7.67
C VAL A 246 -39.34 -15.14 7.42
N GLN A 247 -38.59 -14.19 6.87
CA GLN A 247 -39.23 -13.12 6.10
C GLN A 247 -38.37 -12.65 4.94
N HIS A 248 -39.06 -12.67 3.81
CA HIS A 248 -38.73 -12.30 2.45
C HIS A 248 -38.30 -10.83 2.37
N GLU A 249 -37.04 -10.57 2.00
CA GLU A 249 -36.62 -9.24 1.54
C GLU A 249 -35.94 -9.33 0.17
N GLN A 250 -36.80 -9.11 -0.82
CA GLN A 250 -36.64 -8.38 -2.08
C GLN A 250 -35.27 -7.70 -2.29
N TRP A 251 -34.41 -8.33 -3.10
CA TRP A 251 -33.26 -7.68 -3.69
C TRP A 251 -33.68 -6.83 -4.89
N PHE A 252 -33.69 -5.51 -4.72
CA PHE A 252 -33.67 -4.55 -5.82
C PHE A 252 -32.33 -4.68 -6.57
N CYS A 253 -32.33 -5.33 -7.72
CA CYS A 253 -31.26 -5.19 -8.70
C CYS A 253 -31.49 -3.90 -9.50
N LEU A 254 -30.73 -2.85 -9.17
CA LEU A 254 -30.49 -1.74 -10.08
C LEU A 254 -29.62 -2.23 -11.25
N THR A 255 -30.24 -2.83 -12.26
CA THR A 255 -29.59 -3.03 -13.56
C THR A 255 -29.99 -1.90 -14.49
N HIS A 256 -29.01 -1.07 -14.83
CA HIS A 256 -29.08 -0.08 -15.91
C HIS A 256 -29.76 -0.69 -17.15
N SER A 257 -30.93 -0.15 -17.48
CA SER A 257 -31.59 -0.40 -18.76
C SER A 257 -30.79 0.31 -19.86
N GLN A 258 -30.02 -0.45 -20.64
CA GLN A 258 -29.54 0.05 -21.93
C GLN A 258 -30.71 0.01 -22.91
N GLN A 259 -31.24 1.20 -23.18
CA GLN A 259 -32.23 1.45 -24.21
C GLN A 259 -31.63 1.11 -25.58
N LEU A 260 -32.29 0.20 -26.31
CA LEU A 260 -32.13 0.06 -27.74
C LEU A 260 -32.65 1.33 -28.42
N LEU A 261 -31.75 2.11 -29.02
CA LEU A 261 -32.08 3.08 -30.05
C LEU A 261 -32.00 2.36 -31.40
N SER A 262 -33.16 2.07 -31.98
CA SER A 262 -33.31 1.74 -33.40
C SER A 262 -33.86 2.97 -34.15
N PRO A 263 -33.42 3.23 -35.40
CA PRO A 263 -33.86 4.37 -36.19
C PRO A 263 -35.25 4.09 -36.77
N SER A 264 -36.15 5.07 -36.67
CA SER A 264 -37.47 5.04 -37.29
C SER A 264 -37.39 5.26 -38.80
N SER A 265 -37.95 4.33 -39.59
CA SER A 265 -38.65 4.60 -40.87
C SER A 265 -39.51 3.40 -41.27
N PRO A 266 -40.62 3.62 -42.01
CA PRO A 266 -41.88 2.93 -41.76
C PRO A 266 -42.15 1.71 -42.65
N CYS A 267 -42.90 0.77 -42.05
CA CYS A 267 -43.80 -0.22 -42.63
C CYS A 267 -43.48 -0.78 -44.02
N SER A 268 -43.08 -2.05 -44.06
CA SER A 268 -43.57 -2.98 -45.08
C SER A 268 -43.74 -4.37 -44.46
N SER A 269 -44.92 -4.92 -44.71
CA SER A 269 -45.39 -6.27 -44.39
C SER A 269 -44.34 -7.36 -44.61
N ALA A 270 -44.00 -8.09 -43.56
CA ALA A 270 -43.30 -9.38 -43.70
C ALA A 270 -43.95 -10.40 -42.77
N SER A 271 -44.60 -11.38 -43.39
CA SER A 271 -44.97 -12.67 -42.81
C SER A 271 -43.88 -13.18 -41.85
N ILE A 272 -44.24 -13.42 -40.59
CA ILE A 272 -43.36 -14.12 -39.64
C ILE A 272 -43.19 -15.54 -40.17
N THR A 273 -42.04 -15.80 -40.78
CA THR A 273 -41.68 -17.16 -41.18
C THR A 273 -41.39 -17.98 -39.90
N PRO A 274 -41.85 -19.23 -39.81
CA PRO A 274 -41.65 -20.07 -38.62
C PRO A 274 -40.16 -20.27 -38.24
N LEU A 275 -39.27 -20.02 -39.20
CA LEU A 275 -37.81 -20.04 -39.03
C LEU A 275 -37.28 -18.87 -38.17
N ALA A 276 -37.87 -17.67 -38.31
CA ALA A 276 -37.41 -16.48 -37.58
C ALA A 276 -37.81 -16.52 -36.10
N SER A 277 -38.98 -17.07 -35.78
CA SER A 277 -39.42 -17.30 -34.39
C SER A 277 -38.59 -18.39 -33.69
N GLN A 278 -38.19 -19.44 -34.41
CA GLN A 278 -37.31 -20.48 -33.86
C GLN A 278 -35.92 -19.93 -33.52
N HIS A 279 -35.35 -19.08 -34.38
CA HIS A 279 -34.07 -18.45 -34.12
C HIS A 279 -34.09 -17.54 -32.88
N CYS A 280 -35.18 -16.81 -32.64
CA CYS A 280 -35.35 -15.98 -31.44
C CYS A 280 -35.37 -16.82 -30.15
N LEU A 281 -36.10 -17.93 -30.14
CA LEU A 281 -36.12 -18.86 -29.00
C LEU A 281 -34.75 -19.48 -28.74
N GLN A 282 -34.01 -19.82 -29.80
CA GLN A 282 -32.66 -20.38 -29.68
C GLN A 282 -31.67 -19.38 -29.08
N LEU A 283 -31.76 -18.10 -29.43
CA LEU A 283 -30.95 -17.04 -28.83
C LEU A 283 -31.27 -16.83 -27.35
N LEU A 284 -32.56 -16.82 -26.97
CA LEU A 284 -32.98 -16.72 -25.57
C LEU A 284 -32.49 -17.91 -24.74
N GLN A 285 -32.59 -19.12 -25.28
CA GLN A 285 -32.08 -20.32 -24.61
C GLN A 285 -30.57 -20.24 -24.40
N GLN A 286 -29.83 -19.77 -25.40
CA GLN A 286 -28.39 -19.60 -25.30
C GLN A 286 -28.00 -18.51 -24.29
N GLN A 287 -28.74 -17.41 -24.22
CA GLN A 287 -28.56 -16.38 -23.19
C GLN A 287 -28.84 -16.89 -21.78
N LEU A 288 -29.89 -17.70 -21.58
CA LEU A 288 -30.22 -18.27 -20.28
C LEU A 288 -29.15 -19.26 -19.82
N LEU A 289 -28.66 -20.11 -20.73
CA LEU A 289 -27.58 -21.05 -20.45
C LEU A 289 -26.27 -20.32 -20.10
N GLN A 290 -25.99 -19.21 -20.78
CA GLN A 290 -24.85 -18.35 -20.44
C GLN A 290 -24.99 -17.73 -19.03
N GLN A 291 -26.18 -17.22 -18.68
CA GLN A 291 -26.43 -16.70 -17.32
C GLN A 291 -26.31 -17.78 -16.24
N GLN A 292 -26.80 -18.99 -16.50
CA GLN A 292 -26.68 -20.11 -15.56
C GLN A 292 -25.21 -20.47 -15.33
N GLN A 293 -24.41 -20.54 -16.39
CA GLN A 293 -22.99 -20.83 -16.29
C GLN A 293 -22.24 -19.74 -15.51
N GLN A 294 -22.54 -18.46 -15.77
CA GLN A 294 -21.95 -17.35 -15.02
C GLN A 294 -22.30 -17.41 -13.53
N THR A 295 -23.55 -17.74 -13.20
CA THR A 295 -24.01 -17.88 -11.82
C THR A 295 -23.31 -19.04 -11.11
N GLN A 296 -23.17 -20.19 -11.77
CA GLN A 296 -22.44 -21.33 -11.21
C GLN A 296 -20.97 -21.00 -10.92
N VAL A 297 -20.31 -20.28 -11.82
CA VAL A 297 -18.92 -19.84 -11.62
C VAL A 297 -18.82 -18.88 -10.42
N ALA A 298 -19.75 -17.92 -10.30
CA ALA A 298 -19.77 -16.99 -9.17
C ALA A 298 -20.01 -17.73 -7.83
N VAL A 299 -20.93 -18.70 -7.79
CA VAL A 299 -21.19 -19.51 -6.60
C VAL A 299 -19.96 -20.34 -6.21
N ALA A 300 -19.28 -20.95 -7.18
CA ALA A 300 -18.06 -21.71 -6.92
C ALA A 300 -16.93 -20.82 -6.37
N GLN A 301 -16.79 -19.59 -6.89
CA GLN A 301 -15.83 -18.62 -6.36
C GLN A 301 -16.13 -18.22 -4.91
N VAL A 302 -17.40 -17.97 -4.58
CA VAL A 302 -17.81 -17.66 -3.20
C VAL A 302 -17.54 -18.83 -2.26
N GLN A 303 -17.82 -20.07 -2.69
CA GLN A 303 -17.54 -21.25 -1.89
C GLN A 303 -16.04 -21.41 -1.62
N LEU A 304 -15.21 -21.24 -2.65
CA LEU A 304 -13.75 -21.28 -2.48
C LEU A 304 -13.25 -20.23 -1.48
N LEU A 305 -13.78 -19.01 -1.53
CA LEU A 305 -13.41 -17.95 -0.60
C LEU A 305 -13.85 -18.27 0.84
N LYS A 306 -15.02 -18.90 1.02
CA LYS A 306 -15.48 -19.37 2.33
C LYS A 306 -14.54 -20.44 2.90
N ASP A 307 -14.17 -21.42 2.08
CA ASP A 307 -13.27 -22.49 2.50
C ASP A 307 -11.87 -21.96 2.84
N GLN A 308 -11.36 -20.99 2.07
CA GLN A 308 -10.10 -20.29 2.38
C GLN A 308 -10.18 -19.53 3.71
N LEU A 309 -11.29 -18.84 3.99
CA LEU A 309 -11.47 -18.13 5.25
C LEU A 309 -11.55 -19.09 6.44
N ALA A 310 -12.23 -20.22 6.29
CA ALA A 310 -12.31 -21.25 7.31
C ALA A 310 -10.93 -21.87 7.60
N ALA A 311 -10.16 -22.18 6.56
CA ALA A 311 -8.80 -22.69 6.69
C ALA A 311 -7.85 -21.68 7.36
N GLU A 312 -7.94 -20.39 7.01
CA GLU A 312 -7.14 -19.35 7.68
C GLU A 312 -7.51 -19.23 9.16
N THR A 313 -8.81 -19.26 9.48
CA THR A 313 -9.29 -19.16 10.86
C THR A 313 -8.78 -20.33 11.70
N ALA A 314 -8.80 -21.55 11.15
CA ALA A 314 -8.26 -22.74 11.82
C ALA A 314 -6.74 -22.62 12.06
N ALA A 315 -5.98 -22.24 11.03
CA ALA A 315 -4.53 -22.03 11.14
C ALA A 315 -4.19 -20.95 12.17
N ARG A 316 -5.00 -19.89 12.24
CA ARG A 316 -4.85 -18.80 13.21
C ARG A 316 -5.10 -19.28 14.64
N ILE A 317 -6.14 -20.08 14.87
CA ILE A 317 -6.42 -20.66 16.19
C ILE A 317 -5.26 -21.57 16.64
N GLU A 318 -4.74 -22.40 15.74
CA GLU A 318 -3.61 -23.28 16.04
C GLU A 318 -2.33 -22.48 16.38
N ALA A 319 -2.02 -21.44 15.60
CA ALA A 319 -0.88 -20.56 15.89
C ALA A 319 -1.02 -19.87 17.26
N GLN A 320 -2.23 -19.40 17.61
CA GLN A 320 -2.49 -18.82 18.92
C GLN A 320 -2.32 -19.84 20.06
N ALA A 321 -2.75 -21.09 19.86
CA ALA A 321 -2.55 -22.14 20.84
C ALA A 321 -1.05 -22.43 21.08
N ARG A 322 -0.25 -22.51 20.01
CA ARG A 322 1.21 -22.68 20.10
C ARG A 322 1.88 -21.54 20.86
N VAL A 323 1.49 -20.28 20.59
CA VAL A 323 2.03 -19.12 21.31
C VAL A 323 1.66 -19.18 22.79
N ARG A 324 0.40 -19.49 23.13
CA ARG A 324 -0.02 -19.64 24.53
C ARG A 324 0.79 -20.71 25.25
N GLN A 325 1.02 -21.86 24.61
CA GLN A 325 1.85 -22.93 25.16
C GLN A 325 3.29 -22.46 25.42
N LEU A 326 3.91 -21.74 24.46
CA LEU A 326 5.25 -21.18 24.64
C LEU A 326 5.33 -20.14 25.76
N LEU A 327 4.28 -19.34 25.96
CA LEU A 327 4.24 -18.37 27.06
C LEU A 327 4.17 -19.07 28.42
N LEU A 328 3.40 -20.15 28.52
CA LEU A 328 3.34 -20.97 29.74
C LEU A 328 4.70 -21.62 30.04
N THR A 329 5.34 -22.23 29.03
CA THR A 329 6.66 -22.85 29.25
C THR A 329 7.73 -21.82 29.63
N ASN A 330 7.74 -20.64 29.00
CA ASN A 330 8.66 -19.57 29.40
C ASN A 330 8.41 -19.09 30.82
N ARG A 331 7.14 -18.99 31.25
CA ARG A 331 6.79 -18.63 32.63
C ARG A 331 7.35 -19.65 33.61
N ASP A 332 7.19 -20.95 33.34
CA ASP A 332 7.69 -22.01 34.23
C ASP A 332 9.23 -22.02 34.30
N LEU A 333 9.90 -21.85 33.16
CA LEU A 333 11.36 -21.73 33.11
C LEU A 333 11.87 -20.54 33.92
N LEU A 334 11.21 -19.38 33.81
CA LEU A 334 11.57 -18.20 34.60
C LEU A 334 11.36 -18.44 36.10
N GLN A 335 10.30 -19.15 36.50
CA GLN A 335 10.10 -19.55 37.89
C GLN A 335 11.24 -20.45 38.38
N HIS A 336 11.64 -21.44 37.59
CA HIS A 336 12.76 -22.34 37.92
C HIS A 336 14.07 -21.58 38.05
N VAL A 337 14.39 -20.69 37.09
CA VAL A 337 15.58 -19.83 37.14
C VAL A 337 15.55 -18.95 38.40
N SER A 338 14.41 -18.35 38.74
CA SER A 338 14.28 -17.52 39.94
C SER A 338 14.55 -18.30 41.23
N LEU A 339 14.15 -19.57 41.29
CA LEU A 339 14.38 -20.44 42.43
C LEU A 339 15.85 -20.84 42.55
N LEU A 340 16.49 -21.17 41.42
CA LEU A 340 17.92 -21.46 41.37
C LEU A 340 18.76 -20.24 41.76
N VAL A 341 18.42 -19.05 41.29
CA VAL A 341 19.08 -17.80 41.68
C VAL A 341 18.96 -17.58 43.19
N ARG A 342 17.78 -17.78 43.78
CA ARG A 342 17.60 -17.69 45.24
C ARG A 342 18.49 -18.68 45.98
N GLN A 343 18.56 -19.93 45.54
CA GLN A 343 19.42 -20.94 46.16
C GLN A 343 20.91 -20.56 46.07
N LEU A 344 21.36 -20.07 44.91
CA LEU A 344 22.72 -19.57 44.73
C LEU A 344 23.02 -18.40 45.66
N THR A 345 22.13 -17.41 45.77
CA THR A 345 22.34 -16.28 46.70
C THR A 345 22.44 -16.70 48.16
N VAL A 346 21.73 -17.76 48.57
CA VAL A 346 21.83 -18.31 49.93
C VAL A 346 23.15 -19.06 50.13
N LEU A 347 23.66 -19.73 49.10
CA LEU A 347 24.96 -20.40 49.15
C LEU A 347 26.13 -19.41 49.12
N GLU A 348 26.03 -18.32 48.36
CA GLU A 348 27.04 -17.24 48.32
C GLU A 348 27.10 -16.43 49.63
N ALA A 349 26.00 -16.39 50.39
CA ALA A 349 25.93 -15.71 51.68
C ALA A 349 26.47 -16.54 52.86
N ARG A 350 26.84 -17.80 52.62
CA ARG A 350 27.50 -18.69 53.59
C ARG A 350 28.98 -18.76 53.29
#